data_AF-V5B8J8-F1
#
_entry.id   AF-V5B8J8-F1
#
_cell.length_a   1.000
_cell.length_b   1.000
_cell.length_c   1.000
_cell.angle_alpha   90.00
_cell.angle_beta   90.00
_cell.angle_gamma   90.00
#
_symmetry.space_group_name_H-M   'P 1'
#
loop_
_entity.id
_entity.type
_entity.pdbx_description
1 polymer ?
#
loop_
_entity_poly.entity_id
_entity_poly.type
_entity_poly.pdbx_seq_one_letter_code
_entity_poly.pdbx_strand_id
1 'polypeptide(L)'
;MSRRVFTSAVLLFVMMCCGTGGAAQAAEPTSGQGSSPSPSFAWRDTTGDETVSSLRGPSLVEVNGKVFAVAEAQCNNGETSVFTGIASQLLTNAADNQREEVLKEAKEKTQVLEEGTSTKKKVDVSRPTTVVDESNIYMLVGKHSHDDLASCQATTDTIKSGILLVKGKVGEDGNKINWNDTDGVPCTLGEKHESLSQLIGGGGSGVKLKDGTLLFPVEGTKKKEKDGKAVSLIIYSLKDTKNWTLSKGMSADGCGVPSVVEWKDDKLMMMTVCDDGRRRVYEPGDKGNSWTEALGTLSRV
;
A
#
# COMPACT_ATOMS: atom_id res chain seq x y z
N MET A 1 -16.71 1.71 -85.27
CA MET A 1 -15.75 0.87 -86.03
C MET A 1 -14.35 1.12 -85.49
N SER A 2 -13.64 0.02 -85.19
CA SER A 2 -12.17 -0.13 -85.21
C SER A 2 -11.31 0.70 -84.23
N ARG A 3 -10.76 0.06 -83.19
CA ARG A 3 -9.36 -0.48 -83.05
C ARG A 3 -8.44 0.55 -82.35
N ARG A 4 -8.03 0.31 -81.09
CA ARG A 4 -6.96 -0.56 -80.56
C ARG A 4 -5.58 0.13 -80.49
N VAL A 5 -4.84 -0.30 -79.45
CA VAL A 5 -3.38 -0.40 -79.24
C VAL A 5 -2.57 0.90 -79.06
N PHE A 6 -2.10 1.16 -77.83
CA PHE A 6 -0.78 0.80 -77.26
C PHE A 6 0.38 1.55 -77.92
N THR A 7 1.18 2.28 -77.12
CA THR A 7 2.64 2.04 -77.05
C THR A 7 3.30 2.89 -75.97
N SER A 8 4.23 2.22 -75.28
CA SER A 8 5.18 2.72 -74.28
C SER A 8 6.22 3.64 -74.92
N ALA A 9 6.67 4.66 -74.19
CA ALA A 9 8.01 5.23 -74.34
C ALA A 9 8.40 5.95 -73.05
N VAL A 10 9.27 5.29 -72.28
CA VAL A 10 10.11 5.85 -71.23
C VAL A 10 11.15 6.76 -71.89
N LEU A 11 11.39 7.95 -71.33
CA LEU A 11 12.72 8.61 -71.16
C LEU A 11 12.55 10.13 -71.00
N LEU A 12 12.99 10.67 -69.85
CA LEU A 12 14.07 11.67 -69.78
C LEU A 12 14.23 12.18 -68.33
N PHE A 13 15.33 11.76 -67.73
CA PHE A 13 16.03 12.52 -66.70
C PHE A 13 16.44 13.89 -67.29
N VAL A 14 16.48 14.95 -66.48
CA VAL A 14 17.61 15.91 -66.38
C VAL A 14 17.20 17.24 -65.68
N MET A 15 18.04 17.61 -64.71
CA MET A 15 18.42 18.94 -64.20
C MET A 15 17.44 19.87 -63.46
N MET A 16 17.74 20.02 -62.17
CA MET A 16 18.47 21.16 -61.59
C MET A 16 17.78 22.53 -61.48
N CYS A 17 17.73 22.97 -60.21
CA CYS A 17 17.79 24.34 -59.69
C CYS A 17 16.52 25.20 -59.57
N CYS A 18 16.17 25.38 -58.30
CA CYS A 18 15.83 26.64 -57.62
C CYS A 18 14.64 27.48 -58.14
N GLY A 19 13.58 27.50 -57.33
CA GLY A 19 12.52 28.49 -57.40
C GLY A 19 11.63 28.43 -56.16
N THR A 20 11.92 29.30 -55.19
CA THR A 20 11.13 29.78 -54.05
C THR A 20 9.64 29.38 -54.00
N GLY A 21 9.26 28.70 -52.91
CA GLY A 21 7.87 28.55 -52.48
C GLY A 21 7.79 28.71 -50.96
N GLY A 22 7.22 29.81 -50.50
CA GLY A 22 6.94 30.02 -49.09
C GLY A 22 5.74 29.20 -48.62
N ALA A 23 5.87 28.55 -47.47
CA ALA A 23 4.79 28.22 -46.55
C ALA A 23 5.39 27.91 -45.18
N ALA A 24 4.97 28.64 -44.15
CA ALA A 24 5.36 28.39 -42.77
C ALA A 24 4.77 27.05 -42.31
N GLN A 25 5.61 26.18 -41.74
CA GLN A 25 5.20 25.00 -41.00
C GLN A 25 4.44 25.44 -39.73
N ALA A 26 3.14 25.17 -39.67
CA ALA A 26 2.46 25.00 -38.41
C ALA A 26 2.80 23.59 -37.89
N ALA A 27 3.45 23.54 -36.73
CA ALA A 27 3.84 22.31 -36.08
C ALA A 27 2.61 21.42 -35.79
N GLU A 28 2.71 20.13 -36.13
CA GLU A 28 1.79 19.10 -35.68
C GLU A 28 1.80 19.03 -34.14
N PRO A 29 0.64 18.83 -33.48
CA PRO A 29 0.63 18.59 -32.05
C PRO A 29 1.22 17.20 -31.81
N THR A 30 2.39 17.16 -31.20
CA THR A 30 3.01 15.92 -30.72
C THR A 30 2.10 15.31 -29.67
N SER A 31 1.48 14.18 -30.02
CA SER A 31 0.73 13.29 -29.14
C SER A 31 1.69 12.62 -28.16
N GLY A 32 2.09 13.35 -27.12
CA GLY A 32 2.88 12.86 -26.00
C GLY A 32 2.04 12.73 -24.73
N GLN A 33 1.72 11.50 -24.36
CA GLN A 33 1.30 11.06 -23.02
C GLN A 33 0.29 11.94 -22.29
N GLY A 34 -1.00 11.66 -22.53
CA GLY A 34 -2.01 11.93 -21.51
C GLY A 34 -1.66 11.10 -20.26
N SER A 35 -1.03 11.72 -19.26
CA SER A 35 -1.15 11.25 -17.89
C SER A 35 -2.62 11.42 -17.52
N SER A 36 -3.39 10.34 -17.52
CA SER A 36 -4.67 10.34 -16.81
C SER A 36 -4.40 10.86 -15.40
N PRO A 37 -5.15 11.86 -14.90
CA PRO A 37 -4.96 12.33 -13.54
C PRO A 37 -5.15 11.12 -12.62
N SER A 38 -4.11 10.77 -11.87
CA SER A 38 -4.21 9.80 -10.80
C SER A 38 -5.44 10.16 -9.96
N PRO A 39 -6.31 9.21 -9.60
CA PRO A 39 -7.48 9.55 -8.82
C PRO A 39 -7.02 10.19 -7.50
N SER A 40 -7.61 11.33 -7.19
CA SER A 40 -7.31 12.05 -5.95
C SER A 40 -7.87 11.24 -4.78
N PHE A 41 -7.01 10.84 -3.85
CA PHE A 41 -7.43 10.34 -2.55
C PHE A 41 -7.81 11.51 -1.64
N ALA A 42 -8.87 11.33 -0.86
CA ALA A 42 -9.29 12.28 0.16
C ALA A 42 -9.74 11.54 1.41
N TRP A 43 -9.28 12.03 2.55
CA TRP A 43 -9.77 11.58 3.85
C TRP A 43 -10.85 12.54 4.36
N ARG A 44 -11.87 11.98 4.99
CA ARG A 44 -12.89 12.76 5.71
C ARG A 44 -13.29 12.05 7.00
N ASP A 45 -13.89 12.79 7.92
CA ASP A 45 -14.52 12.19 9.09
C ASP A 45 -15.80 11.43 8.70
N THR A 46 -16.23 10.51 9.56
CA THR A 46 -17.52 9.84 9.38
C THR A 46 -18.68 10.84 9.49
N THR A 47 -19.79 10.54 8.81
CA THR A 47 -21.00 11.38 8.79
C THR A 47 -22.09 10.89 9.73
N GLY A 48 -23.14 11.68 9.91
CA GLY A 48 -24.23 11.41 10.86
C GLY A 48 -24.98 10.09 10.61
N ASP A 49 -25.10 9.68 9.35
CA ASP A 49 -25.73 8.44 8.89
C ASP A 49 -24.82 7.19 9.00
N GLU A 50 -23.52 7.39 9.21
CA GLU A 50 -22.54 6.30 9.32
C GLU A 50 -22.41 5.82 10.78
N THR A 51 -22.17 4.53 10.97
CA THR A 51 -21.91 3.93 12.29
C THR A 51 -20.68 3.03 12.27
N VAL A 52 -20.04 2.82 13.43
CA VAL A 52 -18.91 1.90 13.60
C VAL A 52 -19.39 0.69 14.40
N SER A 53 -19.31 -0.50 13.82
CA SER A 53 -19.80 -1.75 14.42
C SER A 53 -18.72 -2.54 15.15
N SER A 54 -17.47 -2.46 14.70
CA SER A 54 -16.34 -3.13 15.36
C SER A 54 -15.01 -2.45 15.03
N LEU A 55 -14.03 -2.67 15.93
CA LEU A 55 -12.66 -2.22 15.77
C LEU A 55 -11.74 -3.43 15.60
N ARG A 56 -10.78 -3.35 14.67
CA ARG A 56 -9.84 -4.44 14.35
C ARG A 56 -8.42 -3.93 14.18
N GLY A 57 -7.44 -4.83 14.30
CA GLY A 57 -6.02 -4.53 14.09
C GLY A 57 -5.51 -3.31 14.87
N PRO A 58 -5.72 -3.24 16.21
CA PRO A 58 -5.30 -2.09 16.98
C PRO A 58 -3.77 -1.97 17.02
N SER A 59 -3.27 -0.74 17.05
CA SER A 59 -1.89 -0.39 17.31
C SER A 59 -1.82 0.83 18.25
N LEU A 60 -0.71 0.94 18.98
CA LEU A 60 -0.36 2.15 19.73
C LEU A 60 0.80 2.83 19.02
N VAL A 61 0.67 4.12 18.76
CA VAL A 61 1.70 4.93 18.12
C VAL A 61 2.12 6.06 19.03
N GLU A 62 3.40 6.12 19.37
CA GLU A 62 3.98 7.26 20.07
C GLU A 62 4.58 8.22 19.05
N VAL A 63 4.12 9.46 19.04
CA VAL A 63 4.60 10.52 18.16
C VAL A 63 4.61 11.84 18.92
N ASN A 64 5.70 12.59 18.84
CA ASN A 64 5.88 13.85 19.58
C ASN A 64 5.58 13.74 21.10
N GLY A 65 5.95 12.62 21.72
CA GLY A 65 5.71 12.34 23.15
C GLY A 65 4.24 12.08 23.53
N LYS A 66 3.36 11.90 22.53
CA LYS A 66 1.95 11.57 22.72
C LYS A 66 1.68 10.16 22.19
N VAL A 67 0.87 9.40 22.91
CA VAL A 67 0.47 8.05 22.51
C VAL A 67 -0.93 8.09 21.94
N PHE A 68 -1.12 7.54 20.74
CA PHE A 68 -2.43 7.39 20.12
C PHE A 68 -2.75 5.92 19.94
N ALA A 69 -4.01 5.55 20.18
CA ALA A 69 -4.56 4.31 19.68
C ALA A 69 -5.00 4.50 18.22
N VAL A 70 -4.69 3.54 17.36
CA VAL A 70 -5.09 3.50 15.95
C VAL A 70 -5.68 2.13 15.66
N ALA A 71 -6.84 2.06 15.00
CA ALA A 71 -7.51 0.81 14.66
C ALA A 71 -8.29 0.92 13.35
N GLU A 72 -8.49 -0.21 12.69
CA GLU A 72 -9.47 -0.35 11.61
C GLU A 72 -10.88 -0.25 12.19
N ALA A 73 -11.71 0.61 11.63
CA ALA A 73 -13.11 0.75 11.97
C ALA A 73 -13.97 0.12 10.89
N GLN A 74 -14.73 -0.92 11.25
CA GLN A 74 -15.74 -1.52 10.40
C GLN A 74 -17.00 -0.66 10.46
N CYS A 75 -17.34 -0.04 9.35
CA CYS A 75 -18.39 0.97 9.26
C CYS A 75 -19.58 0.48 8.43
N ASN A 76 -20.75 1.04 8.66
CA ASN A 76 -21.94 0.84 7.85
C ASN A 76 -22.80 2.11 7.76
N ASN A 77 -23.76 2.14 6.83
CA ASN A 77 -24.72 3.24 6.64
C ASN A 77 -26.19 2.78 6.68
N GLY A 78 -26.51 1.84 7.57
CA GLY A 78 -27.90 1.42 7.84
C GLY A 78 -28.56 0.47 6.82
N GLU A 79 -28.30 0.60 5.52
CA GLU A 79 -29.11 -0.13 4.52
C GLU A 79 -28.48 -1.36 3.88
N THR A 80 -27.15 -1.56 3.93
CA THR A 80 -26.42 -2.81 3.57
C THR A 80 -24.94 -2.57 3.23
N SER A 81 -24.51 -1.32 3.04
CA SER A 81 -23.11 -1.07 2.66
C SER A 81 -22.20 -1.17 3.88
N VAL A 82 -21.20 -2.06 3.79
CA VAL A 82 -20.12 -2.21 4.75
C VAL A 82 -18.86 -1.65 4.10
N PHE A 83 -18.15 -0.79 4.81
CA PHE A 83 -16.90 -0.20 4.38
C PHE A 83 -15.98 -0.03 5.59
N THR A 84 -14.73 0.32 5.36
CA THR A 84 -13.79 0.54 6.47
C THR A 84 -13.25 1.97 6.52
N GLY A 85 -12.85 2.36 7.73
CA GLY A 85 -12.11 3.58 8.02
C GLY A 85 -11.01 3.32 9.04
N ILE A 86 -10.32 4.38 9.46
CA ILE A 86 -9.28 4.34 10.48
C ILE A 86 -9.73 5.19 11.67
N ALA A 87 -9.94 4.53 12.80
CA ALA A 87 -10.20 5.17 14.08
C ALA A 87 -8.88 5.56 14.74
N SER A 88 -8.78 6.77 15.29
CA SER A 88 -7.63 7.19 16.08
C SER A 88 -7.99 8.06 17.28
N GLN A 89 -7.35 7.81 18.42
CA GLN A 89 -7.60 8.53 19.68
C GLN A 89 -6.29 8.82 20.41
N LEU A 90 -6.08 10.07 20.80
CA LEU A 90 -5.05 10.43 21.78
C LEU A 90 -5.37 9.75 23.12
N LEU A 91 -4.39 9.05 23.68
CA LEU A 91 -4.46 8.50 25.03
C LEU A 91 -3.93 9.53 26.01
N THR A 92 -4.74 9.82 27.02
CA THR A 92 -4.34 10.67 28.15
C THR A 92 -4.01 9.79 29.33
N ASN A 93 -2.82 9.94 29.90
CA ASN A 93 -2.48 9.26 31.14
C ASN A 93 -3.29 9.87 32.28
N ALA A 94 -4.35 9.18 32.70
CA ALA A 94 -5.01 9.48 33.96
C ALA A 94 -4.13 8.94 35.10
N ALA A 95 -3.91 9.75 36.14
CA ALA A 95 -3.04 9.39 37.26
C ALA A 95 -3.67 8.34 38.20
N ASP A 96 -4.95 8.06 38.05
CA ASP A 96 -5.63 6.97 38.71
C ASP A 96 -5.46 5.71 37.84
N ASN A 97 -4.95 4.63 38.42
CA ASN A 97 -4.74 3.33 37.74
C ASN A 97 -6.07 2.64 37.34
N GLN A 98 -7.07 3.40 36.93
CA GLN A 98 -8.35 2.90 36.46
C GLN A 98 -8.25 2.45 35.01
N ARG A 99 -9.00 1.39 34.69
CA ARG A 99 -9.13 0.92 33.32
C ARG A 99 -10.00 1.90 32.55
N GLU A 100 -9.40 2.55 31.55
CA GLU A 100 -10.14 3.33 30.57
C GLU A 100 -10.43 2.48 29.33
N GLU A 101 -11.64 2.60 28.80
CA GLU A 101 -11.99 2.02 27.51
C GLU A 101 -11.68 3.05 26.42
N VAL A 102 -10.88 2.60 25.46
CA VAL A 102 -10.34 3.40 24.35
C VAL A 102 -11.28 3.29 23.16
N LEU A 103 -11.44 4.39 22.41
CA LEU A 103 -12.31 4.48 21.22
C LEU A 103 -13.81 4.23 21.49
N LYS A 104 -14.34 4.63 22.66
CA LYS A 104 -15.79 4.58 22.97
C LYS A 104 -16.63 5.30 21.90
N GLU A 105 -16.19 6.48 21.50
CA GLU A 105 -16.79 7.31 20.45
C GLU A 105 -16.09 7.04 19.10
N ALA A 106 -15.93 5.76 18.75
CA ALA A 106 -15.17 5.37 17.57
C ALA A 106 -15.64 6.09 16.30
N LYS A 107 -16.95 6.32 16.15
CA LYS A 107 -17.54 7.08 15.03
C LYS A 107 -16.87 8.44 14.85
N GLU A 108 -16.90 9.28 15.87
CA GLU A 108 -16.34 10.64 15.85
C GLU A 108 -14.82 10.66 15.68
N LYS A 109 -14.18 9.52 15.97
CA LYS A 109 -12.73 9.34 15.91
C LYS A 109 -12.26 8.63 14.64
N THR A 110 -13.18 8.33 13.71
CA THR A 110 -12.91 7.58 12.48
C THR A 110 -12.81 8.50 11.27
N GLN A 111 -11.77 8.31 10.47
CA GLN A 111 -11.64 8.88 9.14
C GLN A 111 -11.83 7.80 8.06
N VAL A 112 -12.49 8.16 6.97
CA VAL A 112 -12.79 7.30 5.81
C VAL A 112 -12.00 7.80 4.61
N LEU A 113 -11.42 6.87 3.85
CA LEU A 113 -10.72 7.16 2.61
C LEU A 113 -11.68 7.10 1.43
N GLU A 114 -11.63 8.12 0.58
CA GLU A 114 -12.39 8.20 -0.66
C GLU A 114 -11.44 8.41 -1.85
N GLU A 115 -11.82 7.85 -3.00
CA GLU A 115 -11.11 7.95 -4.26
C GLU A 115 -12.03 8.60 -5.31
N GLY A 116 -11.47 9.52 -6.10
CA GLY A 116 -12.15 10.17 -7.21
C GLY A 116 -12.49 11.64 -6.96
N THR A 117 -12.66 12.39 -8.04
CA THR A 117 -12.89 13.84 -8.01
C THR A 117 -14.36 14.22 -8.07
N SER A 118 -15.13 13.64 -8.98
CA SER A 118 -16.56 13.92 -9.19
C SER A 118 -17.48 12.94 -8.47
N THR A 119 -17.28 11.64 -8.70
CA THR A 119 -17.98 10.56 -8.00
C THR A 119 -17.01 9.95 -7.01
N LYS A 120 -17.14 10.31 -5.74
CA LYS A 120 -16.30 9.77 -4.67
C LYS A 120 -16.71 8.35 -4.32
N LYS A 121 -15.77 7.43 -4.45
CA LYS A 121 -15.94 6.02 -4.05
C LYS A 121 -15.18 5.79 -2.76
N LYS A 122 -15.82 5.14 -1.78
CA LYS A 122 -15.14 4.71 -0.55
C LYS A 122 -14.10 3.64 -0.87
N VAL A 123 -12.92 3.79 -0.28
CA VAL A 123 -11.81 2.84 -0.40
C VAL A 123 -11.72 2.05 0.89
N ASP A 124 -11.84 0.73 0.79
CA ASP A 124 -11.65 -0.13 1.94
C ASP A 124 -10.18 -0.16 2.36
N VAL A 125 -9.93 0.26 3.59
CA VAL A 125 -8.64 0.18 4.27
C VAL A 125 -8.68 -0.93 5.32
N SER A 126 -7.72 -1.85 5.30
CA SER A 126 -7.67 -2.94 6.27
C SER A 126 -6.27 -3.18 6.83
N ARG A 127 -6.22 -3.78 8.03
CA ARG A 127 -5.02 -4.14 8.79
C ARG A 127 -3.99 -3.00 8.82
N PRO A 128 -4.36 -1.84 9.39
CA PRO A 128 -3.44 -0.72 9.50
C PRO A 128 -2.16 -1.16 10.20
N THR A 129 -1.04 -0.95 9.52
CA THR A 129 0.29 -1.30 10.00
C THR A 129 1.10 -0.02 10.09
N THR A 130 1.40 0.44 11.30
CA THR A 130 1.94 1.79 11.54
C THR A 130 3.44 1.80 11.83
N VAL A 131 4.14 2.81 11.34
CA VAL A 131 5.55 3.11 11.65
C VAL A 131 5.67 4.60 11.92
N VAL A 132 6.34 4.97 13.01
CA VAL A 132 6.61 6.37 13.33
C VAL A 132 8.07 6.71 12.98
N ASP A 133 8.26 7.83 12.29
CA ASP A 133 9.57 8.46 12.12
C ASP A 133 9.49 9.94 12.48
N GLU A 134 10.18 10.32 13.55
CA GLU A 134 10.17 11.68 14.10
C GLU A 134 8.73 12.14 14.39
N SER A 135 8.23 13.12 13.64
CA SER A 135 6.87 13.67 13.77
C SER A 135 5.89 13.12 12.72
N ASN A 136 6.33 12.18 11.87
CA ASN A 136 5.52 11.59 10.81
C ASN A 136 5.06 10.18 11.19
N ILE A 137 3.81 9.88 10.86
CA ILE A 137 3.25 8.54 11.00
C ILE A 137 3.04 8.00 9.60
N TYR A 138 3.59 6.83 9.32
CA TYR A 138 3.36 6.09 8.09
C TYR A 138 2.49 4.89 8.40
N MET A 139 1.50 4.63 7.56
CA MET A 139 0.59 3.54 7.75
C MET A 139 0.37 2.82 6.43
N LEU A 140 0.68 1.54 6.41
CA LEU A 140 0.32 0.67 5.29
C LEU A 140 -1.10 0.16 5.55
N VAL A 141 -1.99 0.43 4.59
CA VAL A 141 -3.38 -0.02 4.59
C VAL A 141 -3.73 -0.59 3.24
N GLY A 142 -4.82 -1.33 3.19
CA GLY A 142 -5.45 -1.71 1.94
C GLY A 142 -6.16 -3.04 2.08
N LYS A 143 -7.04 -3.29 1.13
CA LYS A 143 -7.74 -4.56 1.02
C LYS A 143 -7.28 -5.21 -0.26
N HIS A 144 -6.80 -6.43 -0.12
CA HIS A 144 -6.59 -7.45 -1.16
C HIS A 144 -6.72 -6.95 -2.62
N SER A 145 -5.60 -6.94 -3.38
CA SER A 145 -5.60 -6.66 -4.83
C SER A 145 -6.67 -7.50 -5.56
N HIS A 146 -7.69 -6.84 -6.13
CA HIS A 146 -8.77 -7.48 -6.86
C HIS A 146 -8.44 -7.76 -8.34
N ASP A 147 -7.49 -7.01 -8.90
CA ASP A 147 -7.03 -7.22 -10.27
C ASP A 147 -6.02 -8.36 -10.32
N ASP A 148 -6.08 -9.16 -11.39
CA ASP A 148 -5.06 -10.15 -11.66
C ASP A 148 -3.71 -9.45 -11.70
N LEU A 149 -2.83 -9.77 -10.73
CA LEU A 149 -1.47 -9.23 -10.64
C LEU A 149 -0.70 -9.44 -11.96
N ALA A 150 -1.12 -10.39 -12.82
CA ALA A 150 -0.58 -10.56 -14.17
C ALA A 150 -0.87 -9.40 -15.14
N SER A 151 -1.84 -8.53 -14.84
CA SER A 151 -2.19 -7.33 -15.63
C SER A 151 -1.47 -6.05 -15.17
N CYS A 152 -0.61 -6.15 -14.14
CA CYS A 152 0.27 -5.08 -13.71
C CYS A 152 1.46 -4.97 -14.66
N GLN A 153 1.41 -3.98 -15.56
CA GLN A 153 2.38 -3.85 -16.66
C GLN A 153 3.44 -2.77 -16.39
N ALA A 154 3.29 -1.95 -15.34
CA ALA A 154 4.20 -0.82 -15.07
C ALA A 154 4.54 -0.66 -13.58
N THR A 155 5.78 -0.25 -13.31
CA THR A 155 6.26 0.14 -11.97
C THR A 155 5.54 1.34 -11.37
N THR A 156 4.80 2.08 -12.18
CA THR A 156 3.98 3.23 -11.77
C THR A 156 2.53 2.86 -11.45
N ASP A 157 2.10 1.61 -11.65
CA ASP A 157 0.73 1.15 -11.36
C ASP A 157 0.55 0.91 -9.85
N THR A 158 0.60 2.00 -9.09
CA THR A 158 0.62 1.98 -7.62
C THR A 158 -0.73 1.67 -6.99
N ILE A 159 -1.82 2.09 -7.62
CA ILE A 159 -3.18 1.89 -7.09
C ILE A 159 -3.64 0.43 -7.30
N LYS A 160 -3.18 -0.21 -8.37
CA LYS A 160 -3.54 -1.60 -8.70
C LYS A 160 -3.03 -2.62 -7.68
N SER A 161 -2.07 -2.26 -6.82
CA SER A 161 -1.55 -3.18 -5.81
C SER A 161 -2.58 -3.51 -4.73
N GLY A 162 -3.63 -2.68 -4.59
CA GLY A 162 -4.55 -2.75 -3.46
C GLY A 162 -3.90 -2.37 -2.11
N ILE A 163 -2.65 -1.91 -2.12
CA ILE A 163 -1.90 -1.47 -0.94
C ILE A 163 -1.56 0.01 -1.09
N LEU A 164 -1.88 0.76 -0.05
CA LEU A 164 -1.68 2.19 0.03
C LEU A 164 -0.77 2.53 1.21
N LEU A 165 0.14 3.47 0.97
CA LEU A 165 0.85 4.18 2.00
C LEU A 165 0.04 5.42 2.37
N VAL A 166 -0.27 5.56 3.65
CA VAL A 166 -0.95 6.73 4.20
C VAL A 166 0.01 7.44 5.13
N LYS A 167 0.17 8.75 4.98
CA LYS A 167 0.94 9.61 5.87
C LYS A 167 -0.01 10.39 6.77
N GLY A 168 0.19 10.21 8.08
CA GLY A 168 -0.52 10.91 9.14
C GLY A 168 0.38 11.94 9.81
N LYS A 169 -0.24 13.03 10.25
CA LYS A 169 0.39 14.03 11.10
C LYS A 169 -0.50 14.33 12.29
N VAL A 170 0.11 14.56 13.44
CA VAL A 170 -0.61 15.09 14.59
C VAL A 170 -1.11 16.49 14.22
N GLY A 171 -2.41 16.75 14.43
CA GLY A 171 -3.03 18.04 14.19
C GLY A 171 -2.44 19.15 15.06
N GLU A 172 -2.68 20.41 14.70
CA GLU A 172 -2.14 21.58 15.43
C GLU A 172 -2.59 21.63 16.89
N ASP A 173 -3.83 21.21 17.17
CA ASP A 173 -4.37 21.08 18.53
C ASP A 173 -3.73 19.92 19.32
N GLY A 174 -3.03 19.03 18.62
CA GLY A 174 -2.34 17.90 19.18
C GLY A 174 -3.23 16.76 19.66
N ASN A 175 -4.53 16.77 19.35
CA ASN A 175 -5.51 15.82 19.91
C ASN A 175 -5.91 14.72 18.92
N LYS A 176 -5.62 14.92 17.64
CA LYS A 176 -6.02 14.03 16.55
C LYS A 176 -4.87 13.76 15.60
N ILE A 177 -4.85 12.58 15.00
CA ILE A 177 -4.03 12.30 13.82
C ILE A 177 -4.87 12.66 12.59
N ASN A 178 -4.33 13.53 11.74
CA ASN A 178 -4.90 13.84 10.44
C ASN A 178 -4.24 12.96 9.38
N TRP A 179 -4.98 11.98 8.87
CA TRP A 179 -4.61 11.23 7.67
C TRP A 179 -4.91 12.09 6.44
N ASN A 180 -3.90 12.46 5.66
CA ASN A 180 -4.07 13.47 4.61
C ASN A 180 -3.46 13.09 3.26
N ASP A 181 -2.30 12.42 3.28
CA ASP A 181 -1.53 12.10 2.08
C ASP A 181 -1.52 10.59 1.88
N THR A 182 -1.99 10.15 0.71
CA THR A 182 -2.14 8.74 0.37
C THR A 182 -1.48 8.49 -0.98
N ASP A 183 -0.50 7.60 -0.99
CA ASP A 183 0.18 7.14 -2.19
C ASP A 183 -0.07 5.64 -2.35
N GLY A 184 -0.17 5.15 -3.59
CA GLY A 184 -0.18 3.72 -3.82
C GLY A 184 1.22 3.11 -3.68
N VAL A 185 1.28 1.84 -3.30
CA VAL A 185 2.51 1.05 -3.35
C VAL A 185 2.59 0.34 -4.72
N PRO A 186 3.72 0.35 -5.46
CA PRO A 186 3.79 -0.28 -6.78
C PRO A 186 3.32 -1.75 -6.81
N CYS A 187 2.46 -2.13 -7.75
CA CYS A 187 1.99 -3.52 -7.84
C CYS A 187 2.99 -4.51 -8.46
N THR A 188 3.99 -3.99 -9.18
CA THR A 188 5.10 -4.79 -9.75
C THR A 188 6.14 -5.22 -8.72
N LEU A 189 5.98 -4.85 -7.45
CA LEU A 189 6.78 -5.44 -6.35
C LEU A 189 6.68 -6.97 -6.36
N GLY A 190 5.58 -7.50 -6.91
CA GLY A 190 5.31 -8.92 -7.10
C GLY A 190 5.92 -9.57 -8.34
N GLU A 191 6.62 -8.87 -9.26
CA GLU A 191 7.32 -9.53 -10.39
C GLU A 191 8.39 -10.52 -9.91
N LYS A 192 8.83 -10.42 -8.64
CA LYS A 192 9.72 -11.39 -7.99
C LYS A 192 8.98 -12.57 -7.32
N HIS A 193 7.65 -12.56 -7.31
CA HIS A 193 6.79 -13.58 -6.71
C HIS A 193 5.47 -13.77 -7.47
N GLU A 194 5.55 -14.21 -8.74
CA GLU A 194 4.40 -14.68 -9.53
C GLU A 194 3.52 -15.70 -8.79
N SER A 195 4.04 -16.28 -7.71
CA SER A 195 3.40 -17.23 -6.80
C SER A 195 2.45 -16.64 -5.76
N LEU A 196 2.23 -15.32 -5.65
CA LEU A 196 1.29 -14.71 -4.68
C LEU A 196 0.03 -14.16 -5.35
N SER A 197 -1.15 -14.44 -4.81
CA SER A 197 -2.44 -13.87 -5.27
C SER A 197 -2.86 -12.62 -4.48
N GLN A 198 -2.32 -12.44 -3.26
CA GLN A 198 -2.72 -11.38 -2.35
C GLN A 198 -1.53 -10.89 -1.54
N LEU A 199 -1.55 -9.62 -1.15
CA LEU A 199 -0.65 -9.03 -0.17
C LEU A 199 -1.42 -8.03 0.68
N ILE A 200 -1.21 -8.04 2.00
CA ILE A 200 -1.85 -7.12 2.96
C ILE A 200 -0.89 -6.81 4.12
N GLY A 201 -1.09 -5.67 4.78
CA GLY A 201 -0.38 -5.35 6.02
C GLY A 201 -0.53 -6.43 7.10
N GLY A 202 0.50 -6.61 7.92
CA GLY A 202 0.46 -7.51 9.08
C GLY A 202 -0.55 -7.06 10.15
N GLY A 203 -0.91 -5.77 10.16
CA GLY A 203 -1.64 -5.12 11.24
C GLY A 203 -0.70 -4.80 12.41
N GLY A 204 -1.09 -3.83 13.24
CA GLY A 204 -0.27 -3.43 14.38
C GLY A 204 0.84 -2.47 13.96
N SER A 205 2.08 -2.78 14.29
CA SER A 205 3.23 -1.90 14.05
C SER A 205 4.26 -2.55 13.13
N GLY A 206 4.84 -1.74 12.26
CA GLY A 206 6.13 -2.01 11.64
C GLY A 206 7.28 -1.46 12.49
N VAL A 207 8.43 -1.29 11.86
CA VAL A 207 9.64 -0.77 12.52
C VAL A 207 10.37 0.23 11.61
N LYS A 208 10.87 1.30 12.22
CA LYS A 208 11.90 2.13 11.60
C LYS A 208 13.27 1.60 12.02
N LEU A 209 14.07 1.18 11.05
CA LEU A 209 15.42 0.69 11.29
C LEU A 209 16.38 1.85 11.57
N LYS A 210 17.54 1.55 12.16
CA LYS A 210 18.57 2.55 12.45
C LYS A 210 19.09 3.29 11.21
N ASP A 211 19.09 2.65 10.05
CA ASP A 211 19.48 3.26 8.77
C ASP A 211 18.39 4.18 8.17
N GLY A 212 17.26 4.36 8.87
CA GLY A 212 16.12 5.16 8.44
C GLY A 212 15.15 4.43 7.51
N THR A 213 15.36 3.14 7.23
CA THR A 213 14.41 2.32 6.47
C THR A 213 13.10 2.18 7.24
N LEU A 214 11.98 2.42 6.57
CA LEU A 214 10.65 2.08 7.07
C LEU A 214 10.32 0.66 6.62
N LEU A 215 10.08 -0.25 7.57
CA LEU A 215 9.84 -1.66 7.32
C LEU A 215 8.49 -2.08 7.91
N PHE A 216 7.67 -2.72 7.09
CA PHE A 216 6.35 -3.22 7.47
C PHE A 216 6.32 -4.74 7.34
N PRO A 217 5.81 -5.47 8.34
CA PRO A 217 5.46 -6.87 8.19
C PRO A 217 4.21 -6.97 7.31
N VAL A 218 4.21 -7.88 6.35
CA VAL A 218 3.08 -8.11 5.43
C VAL A 218 2.78 -9.59 5.30
N GLU A 219 1.52 -9.90 5.04
CA GLU A 219 1.03 -11.24 4.80
C GLU A 219 0.66 -11.38 3.33
N GLY A 220 1.20 -12.42 2.69
CA GLY A 220 0.87 -12.81 1.33
C GLY A 220 0.12 -14.13 1.30
N THR A 221 -0.68 -14.33 0.26
CA THR A 221 -1.38 -15.61 0.01
C THR A 221 -0.78 -16.26 -1.22
N LYS A 222 -0.31 -17.50 -1.11
CA LYS A 222 0.22 -18.24 -2.26
C LYS A 222 -0.88 -18.62 -3.26
N LYS A 223 -0.61 -18.44 -4.56
CA LYS A 223 -1.42 -18.95 -5.66
C LYS A 223 -1.42 -20.49 -5.61
N LYS A 224 -2.60 -21.08 -5.35
CA LYS A 224 -2.90 -22.51 -5.51
C LYS A 224 -4.35 -22.61 -5.99
N GLU A 225 -4.68 -23.66 -6.76
CA GLU A 225 -6.05 -23.85 -7.30
C GLU A 225 -7.11 -24.06 -6.21
N LYS A 226 -6.71 -24.53 -5.01
CA LYS A 226 -7.56 -24.66 -3.82
C LYS A 226 -6.78 -24.23 -2.58
N ASP A 227 -7.37 -23.34 -1.78
CA ASP A 227 -6.92 -22.88 -0.47
C ASP A 227 -5.45 -22.42 -0.41
N GLY A 228 -5.18 -21.26 -1.02
CA GLY A 228 -3.88 -20.58 -0.93
C GLY A 228 -3.40 -20.46 0.52
N LYS A 229 -2.14 -20.79 0.76
CA LYS A 229 -1.55 -20.73 2.11
C LYS A 229 -0.99 -19.34 2.38
N ALA A 230 -1.25 -18.84 3.59
CA ALA A 230 -0.64 -17.61 4.08
C ALA A 230 0.87 -17.79 4.24
N VAL A 231 1.61 -16.75 3.91
CA VAL A 231 3.03 -16.60 4.18
C VAL A 231 3.29 -15.18 4.65
N SER A 232 4.33 -15.01 5.46
CA SER A 232 4.74 -13.72 5.98
C SER A 232 5.99 -13.25 5.25
N LEU A 233 6.01 -11.96 4.91
CA LEU A 233 7.09 -11.25 4.24
C LEU A 233 7.34 -9.91 4.93
N ILE A 234 8.39 -9.22 4.49
CA ILE A 234 8.60 -7.80 4.82
C ILE A 234 8.52 -6.97 3.56
N ILE A 235 7.90 -5.80 3.66
CA ILE A 235 7.96 -4.76 2.65
C ILE A 235 8.64 -3.54 3.28
N TYR A 236 9.53 -2.88 2.55
CA TYR A 236 10.25 -1.75 3.09
C TYR A 236 10.51 -0.67 2.04
N SER A 237 10.74 0.54 2.52
CA SER A 237 11.11 1.70 1.72
C SER A 237 12.13 2.55 2.46
N LEU A 238 12.98 3.26 1.71
CA LEU A 238 13.84 4.29 2.27
C LEU A 238 13.01 5.52 2.67
N LYS A 239 13.64 6.48 3.36
CA LYS A 239 12.97 7.66 3.94
C LYS A 239 12.12 8.47 2.94
N ASP A 240 12.44 8.44 1.65
CA ASP A 240 11.68 9.17 0.63
C ASP A 240 10.33 8.52 0.26
N THR A 241 10.08 7.27 0.67
CA THR A 241 8.87 6.49 0.38
C THR A 241 8.54 6.33 -1.11
N LYS A 242 9.53 6.59 -1.99
CA LYS A 242 9.35 6.55 -3.46
C LYS A 242 9.58 5.16 -4.03
N ASN A 243 10.54 4.44 -3.43
CA ASN A 243 10.96 3.13 -3.90
C ASN A 243 10.64 2.09 -2.85
N TRP A 244 9.85 1.09 -3.22
CA TRP A 244 9.45 0.00 -2.35
C TRP A 244 10.19 -1.28 -2.73
N THR A 245 10.43 -2.14 -1.75
CA THR A 245 10.98 -3.48 -1.97
C THR A 245 10.23 -4.47 -1.10
N LEU A 246 9.79 -5.55 -1.73
CA LEU A 246 9.25 -6.73 -1.06
C LEU A 246 10.37 -7.77 -0.91
N SER A 247 10.44 -8.46 0.23
CA SER A 247 11.45 -9.48 0.47
C SER A 247 11.34 -10.66 -0.49
N LYS A 248 12.49 -11.22 -0.90
CA LYS A 248 12.55 -12.42 -1.74
C LYS A 248 12.26 -13.71 -0.98
N GLY A 249 12.71 -13.77 0.28
CA GLY A 249 12.37 -14.86 1.17
C GLY A 249 11.03 -14.59 1.87
N MET A 250 10.51 -15.63 2.50
CA MET A 250 9.25 -15.63 3.23
C MET A 250 9.25 -16.72 4.30
N SER A 251 8.26 -16.69 5.18
CA SER A 251 8.02 -17.78 6.15
C SER A 251 7.59 -19.09 5.47
N ALA A 252 7.45 -20.15 6.28
CA ALA A 252 6.80 -21.38 5.82
C ALA A 252 5.32 -21.17 5.45
N ASP A 253 4.76 -22.11 4.68
CA ASP A 253 3.34 -22.16 4.35
C ASP A 253 2.48 -22.24 5.62
N GLY A 254 1.39 -21.48 5.63
CA GLY A 254 0.44 -21.43 6.74
C GLY A 254 0.87 -20.50 7.86
N CYS A 255 1.93 -19.69 7.69
CA CYS A 255 2.39 -18.72 8.68
C CYS A 255 2.03 -17.29 8.26
N GLY A 256 1.07 -16.70 8.96
CA GLY A 256 0.58 -15.34 8.74
C GLY A 256 0.62 -14.49 10.01
N VAL A 257 -0.14 -13.40 9.99
CA VAL A 257 -0.26 -12.39 11.06
C VAL A 257 1.11 -11.99 11.63
N PRO A 258 2.02 -11.50 10.77
CA PRO A 258 3.39 -11.24 11.19
C PRO A 258 3.50 -10.00 12.08
N SER A 259 4.42 -10.07 13.04
CA SER A 259 4.92 -8.92 13.82
C SER A 259 6.43 -8.94 13.77
N VAL A 260 7.05 -7.78 13.56
CA VAL A 260 8.49 -7.65 13.33
C VAL A 260 9.11 -6.66 14.32
N VAL A 261 10.33 -6.95 14.75
CA VAL A 261 11.16 -6.06 15.56
C VAL A 261 12.59 -6.06 15.04
N GLU A 262 13.28 -4.94 15.23
CA GLU A 262 14.74 -4.90 15.17
C GLU A 262 15.29 -5.28 16.55
N TRP A 263 16.17 -6.28 16.55
CA TRP A 263 16.87 -6.81 17.71
C TRP A 263 18.36 -6.61 17.54
N LYS A 264 19.12 -6.76 18.64
CA LYS A 264 20.59 -6.64 18.75
C LYS A 264 21.36 -6.80 17.42
N ASP A 265 22.33 -5.91 17.21
CA ASP A 265 23.21 -5.92 16.03
C ASP A 265 22.44 -5.88 14.70
N ASP A 266 21.40 -5.04 14.66
CA ASP A 266 20.56 -4.73 13.49
C ASP A 266 19.88 -5.96 12.89
N LYS A 267 19.61 -6.95 13.74
CA LYS A 267 18.98 -8.21 13.36
C LYS A 267 17.47 -8.09 13.37
N LEU A 268 16.83 -8.44 12.27
CA LEU A 268 15.36 -8.54 12.26
C LEU A 268 14.90 -9.85 12.90
N MET A 269 13.84 -9.76 13.69
CA MET A 269 13.11 -10.90 14.21
C MET A 269 11.65 -10.75 13.84
N MET A 270 11.06 -11.78 13.22
CA MET A 270 9.64 -11.81 12.87
C MET A 270 8.95 -12.97 13.54
N MET A 271 7.90 -12.69 14.28
CA MET A 271 7.00 -13.69 14.84
C MET A 271 5.78 -13.84 13.95
N THR A 272 5.36 -15.08 13.69
CA THR A 272 4.22 -15.41 12.85
C THR A 272 3.30 -16.39 13.56
N VAL A 273 1.99 -16.26 13.34
CA VAL A 273 0.99 -17.27 13.73
C VAL A 273 0.92 -18.32 12.63
N CYS A 274 1.08 -19.60 12.97
CA CYS A 274 1.08 -20.67 11.98
C CYS A 274 -0.06 -21.68 12.19
N ASP A 275 -0.51 -22.29 11.08
CA ASP A 275 -1.58 -23.30 11.03
C ASP A 275 -1.32 -24.53 11.92
N ASP A 276 -0.06 -24.80 12.26
CA ASP A 276 0.35 -25.92 13.13
C ASP A 276 0.12 -25.64 14.63
N GLY A 277 -0.50 -24.50 14.96
CA GLY A 277 -0.83 -24.10 16.32
C GLY A 277 0.35 -23.52 17.11
N ARG A 278 1.56 -23.54 16.55
CA ARG A 278 2.74 -22.92 17.17
C ARG A 278 3.03 -21.58 16.52
N ARG A 279 3.40 -20.60 17.32
CA ARG A 279 4.03 -19.39 16.78
C ARG A 279 5.45 -19.72 16.37
N ARG A 280 5.82 -19.32 15.16
CA ARG A 280 7.19 -19.47 14.66
C ARG A 280 7.86 -18.12 14.64
N VAL A 281 9.16 -18.12 14.95
CA VAL A 281 9.98 -16.91 14.92
C VAL A 281 11.05 -17.11 13.87
N TYR A 282 11.15 -16.17 12.96
CA TYR A 282 12.12 -16.13 11.89
C TYR A 282 13.09 -14.97 12.09
N GLU A 283 14.27 -15.13 11.54
CA GLU A 283 15.34 -14.13 11.50
C GLU A 283 15.55 -13.77 10.02
N PRO A 284 14.86 -12.74 9.50
CA PRO A 284 15.09 -12.25 8.14
C PRO A 284 16.49 -11.65 8.02
N GLY A 285 17.35 -12.30 7.24
CA GLY A 285 18.69 -11.84 6.91
C GLY A 285 18.72 -11.08 5.59
N ASP A 286 19.73 -10.22 5.42
CA ASP A 286 19.99 -9.48 4.18
C ASP A 286 18.72 -8.79 3.63
N LYS A 287 18.08 -7.98 4.49
CA LYS A 287 16.79 -7.30 4.23
C LYS A 287 15.71 -8.22 3.65
N GLY A 288 15.67 -9.47 4.12
CA GLY A 288 14.66 -10.46 3.76
C GLY A 288 14.99 -11.33 2.55
N ASN A 289 16.23 -11.30 2.05
CA ASN A 289 16.67 -12.26 1.03
C ASN A 289 16.83 -13.68 1.58
N SER A 290 17.19 -13.82 2.86
CA SER A 290 17.29 -15.10 3.56
C SER A 290 16.42 -15.10 4.82
N TRP A 291 15.89 -16.27 5.19
CA TRP A 291 15.02 -16.44 6.35
C TRP A 291 15.43 -17.71 7.09
N THR A 292 15.78 -17.56 8.37
CA THR A 292 16.14 -18.70 9.22
C THR A 292 15.14 -18.79 10.37
N GLU A 293 14.57 -19.96 10.62
CA GLU A 293 13.70 -20.16 11.78
C GLU A 293 14.56 -20.22 13.06
N ALA A 294 14.20 -19.44 14.08
CA ALA A 294 14.90 -19.30 15.35
C ALA A 294 14.61 -20.48 16.30
N LEU A 295 14.86 -21.71 15.84
CA LEU A 295 14.54 -22.97 16.54
C LEU A 295 15.28 -23.14 17.89
N GLY A 296 16.46 -22.54 18.02
CA GLY A 296 17.26 -22.60 19.25
C GLY A 296 16.86 -21.58 20.31
N THR A 297 15.87 -20.72 20.06
CA THR A 297 15.54 -19.60 20.93
C THR A 297 14.03 -19.41 21.11
N LEU A 298 13.37 -18.71 20.19
CA LEU A 298 12.01 -18.17 20.36
C LEU A 298 10.96 -18.88 19.51
N SER A 299 11.37 -19.66 18.51
CA SER A 299 10.40 -20.36 17.66
C SER A 299 9.80 -21.55 18.38
N ARG A 300 8.48 -21.73 18.27
CA ARG A 300 7.73 -22.89 18.78
C ARG A 300 7.80 -23.12 20.30
N VAL A 301 8.08 -22.06 21.07
CA VAL A 301 7.92 -22.06 22.54
C VAL A 301 6.51 -22.55 22.91
#